data_AF-R4UES4-F1
#
_entry.id   AF-R4UES4-F1
#
_cell.length_a   1.000
_cell.length_b   1.000
_cell.length_c   1.000
_cell.angle_alpha   90.00
_cell.angle_beta   90.00
_cell.angle_gamma   90.00
#
_symmetry.space_group_name_H-M   'P 1'
#
loop_
_entity.id
_entity.type
_entity.pdbx_description
1 polymer ?
#
loop_
_entity_poly.entity_id
_entity_poly.type
_entity_poly.pdbx_seq_one_letter_code
_entity_poly.pdbx_strand_id
1 'polypeptide(L)'
;GVGVYYDENGNIPIFKAVKIAEERFIESHKPFAYRAMNGTPDYTNAVKKLILGDELYDSKNKLCCTIQTLAGTGALMLAAHFLYKLTPSSTVYVSKPTWANHKTIFQLAGFKVEEYPYYNDQTMDLDFESMINKLKELEEKSIVVLHTCCHNP
;
A
#
# COMPACT_ATOMS: atom_id res chain seq x y z
N GLY A 1 -19.75 -7.07 -1.93
CA GLY A 1 -19.48 -6.82 -3.37
C GLY A 1 -18.01 -6.50 -3.56
N VAL A 2 -17.56 -6.28 -4.81
CA VAL A 2 -16.21 -5.78 -5.07
C VAL A 2 -16.20 -4.26 -4.82
N GLY A 3 -15.26 -3.78 -4.01
CA GLY A 3 -15.12 -2.34 -3.74
C GLY A 3 -14.46 -1.60 -4.90
N VAL A 4 -15.26 -1.16 -5.86
CA VAL A 4 -14.82 -0.37 -7.02
C VAL A 4 -15.62 0.93 -7.07
N TYR A 5 -15.02 1.99 -7.59
CA TYR A 5 -15.71 3.24 -7.86
C TYR A 5 -16.61 3.11 -9.10
N TYR A 6 -17.86 3.55 -8.97
CA TYR A 6 -18.85 3.59 -10.04
C TYR A 6 -19.34 5.04 -10.25
N ASP A 7 -19.67 5.39 -11.49
CA ASP A 7 -20.34 6.64 -11.82
C ASP A 7 -21.84 6.61 -11.45
N GLU A 8 -22.55 7.72 -11.67
CA GLU A 8 -23.99 7.86 -11.38
C GLU A 8 -24.88 6.89 -12.15
N ASN A 9 -24.36 6.25 -13.21
CA ASN A 9 -25.06 5.27 -14.02
C ASN A 9 -24.66 3.82 -13.68
N GLY A 10 -23.80 3.62 -12.67
CA GLY A 10 -23.34 2.30 -12.24
C GLY A 10 -22.23 1.71 -13.11
N ASN A 11 -21.55 2.51 -13.94
CA ASN A 11 -20.41 2.05 -14.75
C ASN A 11 -19.07 2.36 -14.07
N ILE A 12 -18.02 1.62 -14.42
CA ILE A 12 -16.64 1.95 -14.00
C ILE A 12 -16.11 3.03 -14.95
N PRO A 13 -15.82 4.26 -14.48
CA PRO A 13 -15.44 5.34 -15.37
C PRO A 13 -13.96 5.27 -15.76
N ILE A 14 -13.67 5.72 -16.98
CA ILE A 14 -12.29 6.05 -17.40
C ILE A 14 -12.11 7.55 -17.21
N PHE A 15 -11.20 7.93 -16.31
CA PHE A 15 -10.92 9.35 -16.05
C PHE A 15 -10.36 10.04 -17.30
N LYS A 16 -10.77 11.29 -17.54
CA LYS A 16 -10.32 12.11 -18.69
C LYS A 16 -8.79 12.15 -18.82
N ALA A 17 -8.07 12.27 -17.70
CA ALA A 17 -6.61 12.29 -17.69
C ALA A 17 -6.00 10.97 -18.16
N VAL A 18 -6.61 9.83 -17.84
CA VAL A 18 -6.18 8.50 -18.29
C VAL A 18 -6.38 8.38 -19.79
N LYS A 19 -7.57 8.75 -20.30
CA LYS A 19 -7.87 8.74 -21.74
C LYS A 19 -6.86 9.55 -22.56
N ILE A 20 -6.55 10.78 -22.13
CA ILE A 20 -5.56 11.64 -22.80
C ILE A 20 -4.16 10.99 -22.78
N ALA A 21 -3.78 10.32 -21.67
CA ALA A 21 -2.49 9.65 -21.56
C ALA A 21 -2.41 8.42 -22.50
N GLU A 22 -3.50 7.67 -22.65
CA GLU A 22 -3.59 6.54 -23.59
C GLU A 22 -3.47 6.99 -25.04
N GLU A 23 -4.20 8.04 -25.43
CA GLU A 23 -4.12 8.63 -26.78
C GLU A 23 -2.68 9.04 -27.13
N ARG A 24 -2.02 9.80 -26.24
CA ARG A 24 -0.61 10.21 -26.40
C ARG A 24 0.35 9.02 -26.46
N PHE A 25 0.08 7.97 -25.70
CA PHE A 25 0.92 6.77 -25.70
C PHE A 25 0.83 6.05 -27.04
N ILE A 26 -0.38 5.87 -27.58
CA ILE A 26 -0.62 5.25 -28.89
C ILE A 26 0.06 6.04 -30.01
N GLU A 27 -0.11 7.36 -30.02
CA GLU A 27 0.51 8.27 -30.99
C GLU A 27 2.05 8.22 -30.96
N SER A 28 2.64 7.88 -29.82
CA SER A 28 4.10 7.86 -29.67
C SER A 28 4.79 6.68 -30.39
N HIS A 29 4.03 5.66 -30.81
CA HIS A 29 4.53 4.46 -31.51
C HIS A 29 5.78 3.82 -30.91
N LYS A 30 5.93 3.88 -29.58
CA LYS A 30 7.10 3.35 -28.89
C LYS A 30 7.10 1.80 -28.90
N PRO A 31 8.24 1.16 -29.13
CA PRO A 31 8.34 -0.31 -29.06
C PRO A 31 8.17 -0.80 -27.62
N PHE A 32 7.61 -2.01 -27.47
CA PHE A 32 7.48 -2.69 -26.18
C PHE A 32 8.75 -3.48 -25.87
N ALA A 33 9.64 -2.89 -25.07
CA ALA A 33 10.82 -3.56 -24.54
C ALA A 33 10.63 -3.95 -23.07
N TYR A 34 11.46 -4.87 -22.59
CA TYR A 34 11.57 -5.13 -21.16
C TYR A 34 11.95 -3.85 -20.41
N ARG A 35 11.33 -3.67 -19.24
CA ARG A 35 11.66 -2.59 -18.31
C ARG A 35 12.68 -3.09 -17.30
N ALA A 36 13.41 -2.17 -16.67
CA ALA A 36 14.26 -2.49 -15.53
C ALA A 36 13.43 -3.11 -14.40
N MET A 37 14.06 -3.97 -13.59
CA MET A 37 13.37 -4.69 -12.50
C MET A 37 12.67 -3.76 -11.49
N ASN A 38 13.18 -2.55 -11.31
CA ASN A 38 12.61 -1.54 -10.42
C ASN A 38 11.56 -0.64 -11.10
N GLY A 39 11.24 -0.85 -12.37
CA GLY A 39 10.34 -0.01 -13.16
C GLY A 39 11.06 1.10 -13.92
N THR A 40 10.30 2.05 -14.47
CA THR A 40 10.88 3.21 -15.18
C THR A 40 11.19 4.35 -14.20
N PRO A 41 12.30 5.09 -14.38
CA PRO A 41 12.64 6.23 -13.54
C PRO A 41 11.49 7.25 -13.43
N ASP A 42 10.86 7.57 -14.56
CA ASP A 42 9.72 8.51 -14.61
C ASP A 42 8.57 8.07 -13.70
N TYR A 43 8.19 6.78 -13.76
CA TYR A 43 7.12 6.24 -12.92
C TYR A 43 7.53 6.26 -11.44
N THR A 44 8.72 5.76 -11.12
CA THR A 44 9.17 5.69 -9.72
C THR A 44 9.34 7.07 -9.09
N ASN A 45 9.80 8.06 -9.85
CA ASN A 45 9.94 9.44 -9.36
C ASN A 45 8.57 10.11 -9.21
N ALA A 46 7.65 9.91 -10.16
CA ALA A 46 6.29 10.45 -10.07
C ALA A 46 5.54 9.88 -8.85
N VAL A 47 5.62 8.56 -8.62
CA VAL A 47 5.00 7.91 -7.44
C VAL A 47 5.65 8.43 -6.16
N LYS A 48 6.98 8.50 -6.09
CA LYS A 48 7.68 9.01 -4.91
C LYS A 48 7.27 10.46 -4.60
N LYS A 49 7.17 11.30 -5.63
CA LYS A 49 6.71 12.69 -5.50
C LYS A 49 5.25 12.79 -5.06
N LEU A 50 4.37 11.95 -5.59
CA LEU A 50 2.97 11.89 -5.19
C LEU A 50 2.82 11.54 -3.70
N ILE A 51 3.61 10.58 -3.19
CA ILE A 51 3.54 10.14 -1.80
C ILE A 51 4.19 11.14 -0.83
N LEU A 52 5.34 11.71 -1.18
CA LEU A 52 6.06 12.66 -0.31
C LEU A 52 5.44 14.06 -0.33
N GLY A 53 4.76 14.44 -1.42
CA GLY A 53 4.38 15.83 -1.67
C GLY A 53 5.58 16.72 -2.00
N ASP A 54 5.32 17.93 -2.49
CA ASP A 54 6.37 18.88 -2.88
C ASP A 54 7.26 19.28 -1.69
N GLU A 55 6.69 19.38 -0.49
CA GLU A 55 7.37 19.83 0.73
C GLU A 55 8.50 18.88 1.17
N LEU A 56 8.27 17.57 1.08
CA LEU A 56 9.25 16.58 1.55
C LEU A 56 10.10 15.99 0.42
N TYR A 57 9.68 16.14 -0.85
CA TYR A 57 10.35 15.48 -1.96
C TYR A 57 11.84 15.86 -2.05
N ASP A 58 12.17 17.14 -2.02
CA ASP A 58 13.55 17.59 -2.23
C ASP A 58 14.50 17.13 -1.11
N SER A 59 14.02 17.11 0.14
CA SER A 59 14.82 16.73 1.30
C SER A 59 14.87 15.22 1.55
N LYS A 60 13.85 14.46 1.12
CA LYS A 60 13.71 13.03 1.45
C LYS A 60 13.89 12.09 0.27
N ASN A 61 13.83 12.55 -0.99
CA ASN A 61 13.82 11.63 -2.14
C ASN A 61 15.03 10.67 -2.19
N LYS A 62 16.20 11.12 -1.70
CA LYS A 62 17.45 10.34 -1.67
C LYS A 62 17.46 9.26 -0.60
N LEU A 63 16.55 9.35 0.38
CA LEU A 63 16.38 8.38 1.46
C LEU A 63 15.34 7.30 1.13
N CYS A 64 14.60 7.47 0.03
CA CYS A 64 13.52 6.57 -0.36
C CYS A 64 13.94 5.70 -1.56
N CYS A 65 13.80 4.38 -1.42
CA CYS A 65 13.83 3.45 -2.55
C CYS A 65 12.39 3.22 -3.05
N THR A 66 12.20 3.23 -4.37
CA THR A 66 10.88 2.98 -4.99
C THR A 66 11.03 1.96 -6.10
N ILE A 67 10.20 0.93 -6.07
CA ILE A 67 10.14 -0.15 -7.05
C ILE A 67 8.72 -0.22 -7.58
N GLN A 68 8.55 -0.27 -8.89
CA GLN A 68 7.26 -0.52 -9.52
C GLN A 68 6.79 -1.96 -9.24
N THR A 69 5.53 -2.12 -8.83
CA THR A 69 4.94 -3.42 -8.47
C THR A 69 3.61 -3.67 -9.19
N LEU A 70 3.11 -4.90 -9.09
CA LEU A 70 1.77 -5.27 -9.55
C LEU A 70 0.71 -4.75 -8.57
N ALA A 71 0.37 -3.46 -8.72
CA ALA A 71 -0.55 -2.74 -7.84
C ALA A 71 -0.16 -2.85 -6.35
N GLY A 72 -1.13 -2.58 -5.46
CA GLY A 72 -0.92 -2.64 -4.01
C GLY A 72 -0.65 -4.06 -3.48
N THR A 73 -1.34 -5.08 -3.99
CA THR A 73 -1.12 -6.48 -3.59
C THR A 73 0.31 -6.93 -3.87
N GLY A 74 0.84 -6.62 -5.06
CA GLY A 74 2.23 -6.94 -5.41
C GLY A 74 3.24 -6.15 -4.58
N ALA A 75 2.91 -4.91 -4.20
CA ALA A 75 3.75 -4.12 -3.29
C ALA A 75 3.85 -4.78 -1.91
N LEU A 76 2.72 -5.18 -1.34
CA LEU A 76 2.66 -5.84 -0.03
C LEU A 76 3.37 -7.20 -0.06
N MET A 77 3.19 -7.99 -1.13
CA MET A 77 3.87 -9.28 -1.27
C MET A 77 5.40 -9.12 -1.32
N LEU A 78 5.89 -8.18 -2.14
CA LEU A 78 7.32 -7.90 -2.23
C LEU A 78 7.88 -7.40 -0.90
N ALA A 79 7.16 -6.48 -0.23
CA ALA A 79 7.54 -5.96 1.07
C ALA A 79 7.56 -7.06 2.15
N ALA A 80 6.56 -7.93 2.18
CA ALA A 80 6.50 -9.04 3.13
C ALA A 80 7.71 -9.99 2.97
N HIS A 81 8.02 -10.42 1.75
CA HIS A 81 9.20 -11.26 1.50
C HIS A 81 10.53 -10.55 1.80
N PHE A 82 10.61 -9.24 1.53
CA PHE A 82 11.79 -8.45 1.88
C PHE A 82 11.98 -8.37 3.40
N LEU A 83 10.93 -8.02 4.14
CA LEU A 83 10.94 -7.96 5.60
C LEU A 83 11.24 -9.33 6.22
N TYR A 84 10.68 -10.42 5.68
CA TYR A 84 10.91 -11.76 6.21
C TYR A 84 12.38 -12.17 6.13
N LYS A 85 13.09 -11.75 5.06
CA LYS A 85 14.54 -11.98 4.96
C LYS A 85 15.35 -11.22 6.02
N LEU A 86 14.83 -10.12 6.54
CA LEU A 86 15.53 -9.26 7.51
C LEU A 86 15.16 -9.61 8.96
N THR A 87 13.88 -9.89 9.21
CA THR A 87 13.32 -10.05 10.56
C THR A 87 12.33 -11.22 10.61
N PRO A 88 12.76 -12.47 10.31
CA PRO A 88 11.85 -13.62 10.19
C PRO A 88 11.13 -13.97 11.49
N SER A 89 11.64 -13.53 12.64
CA SER A 89 11.04 -13.75 13.96
C SER A 89 10.03 -12.67 14.38
N SER A 90 9.89 -11.57 13.62
CA SER A 90 8.96 -10.50 13.95
C SER A 90 7.51 -10.96 13.85
N THR A 91 6.65 -10.38 14.68
CA THR A 91 5.19 -10.49 14.51
C THR A 91 4.68 -9.32 13.68
N VAL A 92 3.78 -9.61 12.74
CA VAL A 92 3.07 -8.60 11.96
C VAL A 92 1.73 -8.30 12.63
N TYR A 93 1.44 -7.02 12.84
CA TYR A 93 0.23 -6.53 13.46
C TYR A 93 -0.63 -5.80 12.43
N VAL A 94 -1.89 -6.21 12.29
CA VAL A 94 -2.89 -5.59 11.41
C VAL A 94 -4.06 -5.05 12.23
N SER A 95 -4.78 -4.05 11.73
CA SER A 95 -5.95 -3.50 12.44
C SER A 95 -7.05 -4.55 12.60
N LYS A 96 -7.88 -4.41 13.64
CA LYS A 96 -9.13 -5.15 13.78
C LYS A 96 -10.34 -4.24 13.51
N PRO A 97 -11.08 -4.42 12.40
CA PRO A 97 -10.82 -5.34 11.29
C PRO A 97 -9.77 -4.75 10.30
N THR A 98 -9.43 -5.49 9.24
CA THR A 98 -8.53 -5.05 8.15
C THR A 98 -8.87 -5.76 6.84
N TRP A 99 -8.44 -5.20 5.71
CA TRP A 99 -8.57 -5.84 4.40
C TRP A 99 -8.09 -7.30 4.45
N ALA A 100 -9.00 -8.22 4.18
CA ALA A 100 -8.82 -9.66 4.39
C ALA A 100 -7.47 -10.23 3.88
N ASN A 101 -6.96 -9.73 2.75
CA ASN A 101 -5.72 -10.22 2.16
C ASN A 101 -4.46 -9.83 2.94
N HIS A 102 -4.50 -8.85 3.85
CA HIS A 102 -3.32 -8.50 4.66
C HIS A 102 -2.79 -9.71 5.41
N LYS A 103 -3.68 -10.42 6.15
CA LYS A 103 -3.28 -11.60 6.91
C LYS A 103 -2.70 -12.68 5.99
N THR A 104 -3.38 -12.99 4.89
CA THR A 104 -2.94 -14.00 3.93
C THR A 104 -1.58 -13.67 3.33
N ILE A 105 -1.34 -12.42 2.90
CA ILE A 105 -0.07 -12.02 2.30
C ILE A 105 1.10 -12.21 3.27
N PHE A 106 0.98 -11.73 4.51
CA PHE A 106 2.06 -11.84 5.48
C PHE A 106 2.25 -13.27 6.01
N GLN A 107 1.18 -14.04 6.17
CA GLN A 107 1.26 -15.47 6.54
C GLN A 107 1.94 -16.29 5.44
N LEU A 108 1.63 -16.05 4.17
CA LEU A 108 2.30 -16.72 3.04
C LEU A 108 3.79 -16.39 2.96
N ALA A 109 4.20 -15.20 3.40
CA ALA A 109 5.60 -14.84 3.53
C ALA A 109 6.31 -15.52 4.71
N GLY A 110 5.56 -16.15 5.64
CA GLY A 110 6.08 -16.91 6.77
C GLY A 110 5.93 -16.22 8.14
N PHE A 111 5.25 -15.07 8.22
CA PHE A 111 5.09 -14.34 9.47
C PHE A 111 3.95 -14.88 10.34
N LYS A 112 4.14 -14.79 11.66
CA LYS A 112 3.02 -14.74 12.60
C LYS A 112 2.28 -13.41 12.40
N VAL A 113 0.95 -13.47 12.27
CA VAL A 113 0.11 -12.28 12.13
C VAL A 113 -0.86 -12.19 13.31
N GLU A 114 -0.86 -11.06 14.00
CA GLU A 114 -1.77 -10.71 15.08
C GLU A 114 -2.55 -9.44 14.74
N GLU A 115 -3.56 -9.15 15.55
CA GLU A 115 -4.40 -7.97 15.40
C GLU A 115 -4.15 -6.95 16.52
N TYR A 116 -4.36 -5.67 16.22
CA TYR A 116 -4.45 -4.60 17.22
C TYR A 116 -5.84 -3.93 17.18
N PRO A 117 -6.36 -3.43 18.33
CA PRO A 117 -7.65 -2.74 18.39
C PRO A 117 -7.69 -1.55 17.42
N TYR A 118 -8.80 -1.37 16.70
CA TYR A 118 -8.94 -0.27 15.75
C TYR A 118 -10.38 0.24 15.65
N TYR A 119 -11.34 -0.59 15.25
CA TYR A 119 -12.74 -0.15 15.14
C TYR A 119 -13.54 -0.52 16.38
N ASN A 120 -14.31 0.42 16.91
CA ASN A 120 -15.24 0.21 18.02
C ASN A 120 -16.67 0.06 17.49
N ASP A 121 -17.24 -1.15 17.60
CA ASP A 121 -18.59 -1.45 17.11
C ASP A 121 -19.70 -0.67 17.83
N GLN A 122 -19.47 -0.21 19.06
CA GLN A 122 -20.46 0.53 19.85
C GLN A 122 -20.50 2.01 19.46
N THR A 123 -19.33 2.61 19.24
CA THR A 123 -19.23 4.04 18.89
C THR A 123 -19.18 4.28 17.39
N MET A 124 -18.95 3.22 16.59
CA MET A 124 -18.71 3.29 15.14
C MET A 124 -17.52 4.21 14.78
N ASP A 125 -16.51 4.24 15.65
CA ASP A 125 -15.36 5.13 15.54
C ASP A 125 -14.06 4.37 15.86
N LEU A 126 -12.93 5.06 15.71
CA LEU A 126 -11.60 4.59 16.09
C LEU A 126 -11.51 4.40 17.61
N ASP A 127 -11.19 3.18 18.05
CA ASP A 127 -10.77 2.87 19.42
C ASP A 127 -9.32 3.31 19.64
N PHE A 128 -9.10 4.62 19.64
CA PHE A 128 -7.77 5.20 19.62
C PHE A 128 -6.96 4.86 20.89
N GLU A 129 -7.59 4.89 22.06
CA GLU A 129 -6.91 4.59 23.32
C GLU A 129 -6.41 3.14 23.33
N SER A 130 -7.28 2.17 22.99
CA SER A 130 -6.88 0.76 22.95
C SER A 130 -5.87 0.47 21.85
N MET A 131 -6.00 1.12 20.68
CA MET A 131 -5.01 1.04 19.60
C MET A 131 -3.63 1.46 20.11
N ILE A 132 -3.51 2.66 20.68
CA ILE A 132 -2.22 3.20 21.12
C ILE A 132 -1.65 2.40 22.29
N ASN A 133 -2.47 1.95 23.24
CA ASN A 133 -2.01 1.12 24.35
C ASN A 133 -1.41 -0.20 23.84
N LYS A 134 -2.10 -0.87 22.90
CA LYS A 134 -1.56 -2.09 22.29
C LYS A 134 -0.27 -1.84 21.52
N LEU A 135 -0.20 -0.75 20.75
CA LEU A 135 0.99 -0.42 19.96
C LEU A 135 2.23 -0.12 20.83
N LYS A 136 2.05 0.42 22.04
CA LYS A 136 3.13 0.68 23.00
C LYS A 136 3.71 -0.59 23.64
N GLU A 137 2.95 -1.68 23.66
CA GLU A 137 3.34 -2.96 24.26
C GLU A 137 4.07 -3.88 23.26
N LEU A 138 4.13 -3.50 21.98
CA LEU A 138 4.72 -4.35 20.96
C LEU A 138 6.23 -4.52 21.19
N GLU A 139 6.71 -5.73 20.95
CA GLU A 139 8.14 -6.04 21.00
C GLU A 139 8.90 -5.24 19.94
N GLU A 140 10.17 -4.94 20.22
CA GLU A 140 11.05 -4.29 19.27
C GLU A 140 11.07 -5.05 17.94
N LYS A 141 11.08 -4.32 16.82
CA LYS A 141 11.04 -4.87 15.46
C LYS A 141 9.73 -5.54 15.06
N SER A 142 8.66 -5.38 15.83
CA SER A 142 7.30 -5.68 15.37
C SER A 142 6.97 -4.89 14.09
N ILE A 143 6.25 -5.50 13.16
CA ILE A 143 5.84 -4.88 11.90
C ILE A 143 4.38 -4.48 12.03
N VAL A 144 4.04 -3.21 11.80
CA VAL A 144 2.66 -2.72 11.90
C VAL A 144 2.16 -2.29 10.52
N VAL A 145 1.06 -2.90 10.07
CA VAL A 145 0.39 -2.52 8.81
C VAL A 145 -0.64 -1.44 9.11
N LEU A 146 -0.41 -0.23 8.60
CA LEU A 146 -1.28 0.93 8.80
C LEU A 146 -1.96 1.33 7.50
N HIS A 147 -3.28 1.51 7.54
CA HIS A 147 -4.00 2.21 6.49
C HIS A 147 -3.81 3.71 6.72
N THR A 148 -3.22 4.43 5.76
CA THR A 148 -2.97 5.87 5.91
C THR A 148 -4.26 6.69 5.93
N CYS A 149 -5.28 6.23 5.22
CA CYS A 149 -6.62 6.80 5.16
C CYS A 149 -7.59 5.75 4.56
N CYS A 150 -8.89 6.07 4.51
CA CYS A 150 -9.92 5.25 3.85
C CYS A 150 -9.83 3.76 4.23
N HIS A 151 -9.92 3.48 5.53
CA HIS A 151 -9.84 2.12 6.07
C HIS A 151 -10.78 1.17 5.31
N ASN A 152 -10.26 -0.01 4.95
CA ASN A 152 -10.96 -1.02 4.15
C ASN A 152 -11.11 -2.24 5.06
N PRO A 153 -12.35 -2.66 5.38
CA PRO A 153 -12.63 -3.47 6.56
C PRO A 153 -11.95 -4.82 6.52
#